data_AF-J7QW98-F1
#
_entry.id   AF-J7QW98-F1
#
_cell.length_a   1.000
_cell.length_b   1.000
_cell.length_c   1.000
_cell.angle_alpha   90.00
_cell.angle_beta   90.00
_cell.angle_gamma   90.00
#
_symmetry.space_group_name_H-M   'P 1'
#
loop_
_entity.id
_entity.type
_entity.pdbx_description
1 polymer ?
#
loop_
_entity_poly.entity_id
_entity_poly.type
_entity_poly.pdbx_seq_one_letter_code
_entity_poly.pdbx_strand_id
1 'polypeptide(L)'
;MPVTLSIKNAPDDVVAKLKARAARNHRSLQGELMAIVTAAAEESHATLADIRDSVRGLKLSARSESAEIVRQMRDERTRALGDRR
;
A
#
# COMPACT_ATOMS: atom_id res chain seq x y z
N MET A 1 6.12 -17.84 -19.72
CA MET A 1 5.42 -19.07 -20.11
C MET A 1 4.00 -18.98 -19.55
N PRO A 2 2.93 -19.15 -20.36
CA PRO A 2 1.57 -19.14 -19.84
C PRO A 2 1.32 -20.37 -18.95
N VAL A 3 0.72 -20.17 -17.78
CA VAL A 3 0.39 -21.24 -16.83
C VAL A 3 -1.13 -21.33 -16.73
N THR A 4 -1.66 -22.54 -16.95
CA THR A 4 -3.10 -22.81 -16.84
C THR A 4 -3.45 -23.24 -15.42
N LEU A 5 -4.37 -22.53 -14.77
CA LEU A 5 -4.94 -22.91 -13.48
C LEU A 5 -6.29 -23.57 -13.71
N SER A 6 -6.51 -24.75 -13.12
CA SER A 6 -7.79 -25.47 -13.19
C SER A 6 -8.25 -25.84 -11.79
N ILE A 7 -9.48 -25.48 -11.46
CA ILE A 7 -10.12 -25.81 -10.18
C ILE A 7 -11.07 -26.99 -10.42
N LYS A 8 -10.76 -28.15 -9.83
CA LYS A 8 -11.62 -29.34 -9.89
C LYS A 8 -12.65 -29.29 -8.77
N ASN A 9 -13.88 -29.74 -9.05
CA ASN A 9 -14.98 -29.83 -8.09
C ASN A 9 -15.33 -28.49 -7.42
N ALA A 10 -15.43 -27.42 -8.21
CA ALA A 10 -15.92 -26.15 -7.70
C ALA A 10 -17.40 -26.29 -7.29
N PRO A 11 -17.78 -25.91 -6.06
CA PRO A 11 -19.17 -25.94 -5.63
C PRO A 11 -20.06 -25.07 -6.52
N ASP A 12 -21.23 -25.58 -6.92
CA ASP A 12 -22.12 -24.89 -7.86
C ASP A 12 -22.61 -23.54 -7.32
N ASP A 13 -22.80 -23.43 -6.00
CA ASP A 13 -23.20 -22.19 -5.34
C ASP A 13 -22.11 -21.10 -5.45
N VAL A 14 -20.84 -21.49 -5.33
CA VAL A 14 -19.69 -20.61 -5.51
C VAL A 14 -19.59 -20.16 -6.96
N VAL A 15 -19.75 -21.08 -7.92
CA VAL A 15 -19.74 -20.76 -9.35
C VAL A 15 -20.88 -19.81 -9.70
N ALA A 16 -22.08 -20.01 -9.16
CA ALA A 16 -23.22 -19.12 -9.36
C ALA A 16 -22.96 -17.71 -8.84
N LYS A 17 -22.40 -17.57 -7.63
CA LYS A 17 -22.01 -16.27 -7.06
C LYS A 17 -20.94 -15.58 -7.91
N LEU A 18 -19.95 -16.32 -8.39
CA LEU A 18 -18.91 -15.78 -9.27
C LEU A 18 -19.47 -15.32 -10.62
N LYS A 19 -20.39 -16.06 -11.22
CA LYS A 19 -21.07 -15.64 -12.45
C LYS A 19 -21.87 -14.34 -12.25
N ALA A 20 -22.63 -14.24 -11.14
CA ALA A 20 -23.36 -13.03 -10.81
C ALA A 20 -22.43 -11.84 -10.61
N ARG A 21 -21.29 -12.04 -9.92
CA ARG A 21 -20.26 -11.02 -9.74
C ARG A 21 -19.63 -10.58 -11.07
N ALA A 22 -19.30 -11.53 -11.93
CA ALA A 22 -18.76 -11.26 -13.27
C ALA A 22 -19.73 -10.44 -14.12
N ALA A 23 -21.03 -10.77 -14.09
CA ALA A 23 -22.07 -10.02 -14.78
C ALA A 23 -22.18 -8.57 -14.26
N ARG A 24 -22.10 -8.36 -12.95
CA ARG A 24 -22.09 -7.03 -12.32
C ARG A 24 -20.86 -6.20 -12.70
N ASN A 25 -19.71 -6.85 -12.84
CA ASN A 25 -18.46 -6.19 -13.22
C ASN A 25 -18.27 -6.09 -14.74
N HIS A 26 -19.25 -6.51 -15.54
CA HIS A 26 -19.19 -6.55 -17.00
C HIS A 26 -17.97 -7.33 -17.54
N ARG A 27 -17.61 -8.44 -16.88
CA ARG A 27 -16.47 -9.29 -17.22
C ARG A 27 -16.92 -10.72 -17.52
N SER A 28 -16.10 -11.45 -18.26
CA SER A 28 -16.26 -12.91 -18.38
C SER A 28 -15.94 -13.59 -17.04
N LEU A 29 -16.41 -14.82 -16.84
CA LEU A 29 -16.10 -15.59 -15.62
C LEU A 29 -14.59 -15.79 -15.45
N GLN A 30 -13.87 -16.07 -16.55
CA GLN A 30 -12.42 -16.19 -16.53
C GLN A 30 -11.73 -14.85 -16.19
N GLY A 31 -12.24 -13.73 -16.72
CA GLY A 31 -11.73 -12.41 -16.40
C GLY A 31 -11.97 -12.01 -14.94
N GLU A 32 -13.12 -12.38 -14.37
CA GLU A 32 -13.41 -12.16 -12.95
C GLU A 32 -12.52 -13.02 -12.06
N LEU A 33 -12.32 -14.30 -12.40
CA LEU A 33 -11.38 -15.17 -11.69
C LEU A 33 -9.95 -14.62 -11.73
N MET A 34 -9.51 -14.14 -12.89
CA MET A 34 -8.20 -13.52 -13.03
C MET A 34 -8.10 -12.28 -12.13
N ALA A 35 -9.10 -11.40 -12.15
CA ALA A 35 -9.11 -10.21 -11.30
C ALA A 35 -9.03 -10.55 -9.80
N ILE A 36 -9.73 -11.60 -9.35
CA ILE A 36 -9.69 -12.04 -7.95
C ILE A 36 -8.32 -12.62 -7.59
N VAL A 37 -7.76 -13.48 -8.45
CA VAL A 37 -6.46 -14.11 -8.20
C VAL A 37 -5.33 -13.08 -8.24
N THR A 38 -5.37 -12.13 -9.19
CA THR A 38 -4.43 -11.01 -9.24
C THR A 38 -4.53 -10.17 -7.98
N ALA A 39 -5.73 -9.77 -7.58
CA ALA A 39 -5.92 -9.00 -6.35
C ALA A 39 -5.40 -9.74 -5.12
N ALA A 40 -5.68 -11.04 -4.98
CA ALA A 40 -5.18 -11.85 -3.86
C ALA A 40 -3.66 -12.06 -3.89
N ALA A 41 -3.04 -12.04 -5.07
CA ALA A 41 -1.58 -12.10 -5.21
C ALA A 41 -0.90 -10.76 -4.92
N GLU A 42 -1.55 -9.64 -5.28
CA GLU A 42 -1.11 -8.27 -5.01
C GLU A 42 -1.36 -7.86 -3.55
N GLU A 43 -2.40 -8.41 -2.94
CA GLU A 43 -2.67 -8.42 -1.51
C GLU A 43 -1.65 -9.36 -0.81
N SER A 44 -0.37 -9.13 -1.09
CA SER A 44 0.68 -9.46 -0.15
C SER A 44 0.25 -8.83 1.16
N HIS A 45 -0.07 -9.66 2.14
CA HIS A 45 -0.31 -9.26 3.51
C HIS A 45 0.96 -8.58 4.04
N ALA A 46 1.21 -7.34 3.64
CA ALA A 46 2.13 -6.47 4.33
C ALA A 46 1.42 -6.23 5.66
N THR A 47 1.73 -7.07 6.63
CA THR A 47 1.32 -6.81 8.00
C THR A 47 1.85 -5.43 8.39
N LEU A 48 1.23 -4.78 9.37
CA LEU A 48 1.74 -3.52 9.91
C LEU A 48 3.23 -3.63 10.30
N ALA A 49 3.70 -4.84 10.63
CA ALA A 49 5.10 -5.16 10.83
C ALA A 49 5.94 -5.07 9.55
N ASP A 50 5.50 -5.66 8.44
CA ASP A 50 6.21 -5.60 7.14
C ASP A 50 6.32 -4.18 6.59
N ILE A 51 5.28 -3.36 6.78
CA ILE A 51 5.31 -1.93 6.43
C ILE A 51 6.31 -1.20 7.33
N ARG A 52 6.30 -1.46 8.64
CA ARG A 52 7.24 -0.84 9.60
C ARG A 52 8.69 -1.22 9.31
N ASP A 53 8.96 -2.47 8.96
CA ASP A 53 10.31 -2.94 8.67
C ASP A 53 10.79 -2.43 7.31
N SER A 54 9.89 -2.31 6.32
CA SER A 54 10.17 -1.62 5.06
C SER A 54 10.51 -0.14 5.27
N VAL A 55 9.74 0.57 6.09
CA VAL A 55 10.00 1.98 6.46
C VAL A 55 11.29 2.15 7.25
N ARG A 56 11.68 1.16 8.07
CA ARG A 56 12.93 1.18 8.84
C ARG A 56 14.15 0.81 7.97
N GLY A 57 13.95 0.00 6.93
CA GLY A 57 14.96 -0.36 5.93
C GLY A 57 15.21 0.75 4.91
N LEU A 58 14.18 1.54 4.60
CA LEU A 58 14.38 2.86 4.02
C LEU A 58 15.12 3.70 5.08
N LYS A 59 16.40 4.02 4.83
CA LYS A 59 17.23 4.92 5.65
C LYS A 59 16.73 6.37 5.58
N LEU A 60 15.43 6.58 5.82
CA LEU A 60 14.80 7.88 5.95
C LEU A 60 15.40 8.52 7.20
N SER A 61 16.29 9.48 7.00
CA SER A 61 16.95 10.26 8.04
C SER A 61 15.98 11.25 8.68
N ALA A 62 14.85 10.77 9.21
CA ALA A 62 13.86 11.59 9.89
C ALA A 62 14.20 11.79 11.38
N ARG A 63 15.48 11.98 11.73
CA ARG A 63 15.89 12.08 13.14
C ARG A 63 16.67 13.35 13.48
N SER A 64 16.25 14.49 12.95
CA SER A 64 16.36 15.81 13.61
C SER A 64 16.18 16.97 12.65
N GLU A 65 16.19 16.75 11.33
CA GLU A 65 16.26 17.84 10.35
C GLU A 65 15.19 18.92 10.58
N SER A 66 13.94 18.52 10.82
CA SER A 66 12.87 19.47 11.17
C SER A 66 13.14 20.22 12.48
N ALA A 67 13.70 19.54 13.49
CA ALA A 67 14.04 20.15 14.78
C ALA A 67 15.28 21.06 14.70
N GLU A 68 16.18 20.83 13.74
CA GLU A 68 17.33 21.70 13.45
C GLU A 68 16.88 22.96 12.72
N ILE A 69 16.01 22.82 11.71
CA ILE A 69 15.40 23.94 10.99
C ILE A 69 14.65 24.85 11.97
N VAL A 70 13.83 24.29 12.87
CA VAL A 70 13.08 25.08 13.87
C VAL A 70 14.01 25.77 14.86
N ARG A 71 15.10 25.12 15.29
CA ARG A 71 16.11 25.74 16.18
C ARG A 71 16.81 26.90 15.47
N GLN A 72 17.24 26.71 14.23
CA GLN A 72 17.90 27.73 13.43
C GLN A 72 17.00 28.96 13.23
N MET A 73 15.74 28.77 12.82
CA MET A 73 14.77 29.85 12.64
C MET A 73 14.53 30.63 13.94
N ARG A 74 14.49 29.93 15.08
CA ARG A 74 14.32 30.56 16.40
C ARG A 74 15.54 31.39 16.80
N ASP A 75 16.74 30.86 16.57
CA ASP A 75 17.99 31.52 16.95
C ASP A 75 18.27 32.76 16.08
N GLU A 76 17.98 32.68 14.77
CA GLU A 76 18.03 33.81 13.84
C GLU A 76 17.07 34.93 14.26
N ARG A 77 15.83 34.57 14.62
CA ARG A 77 14.84 35.52 15.14
C ARG A 77 15.30 36.20 16.42
N THR A 78 15.94 35.44 17.32
CA THR A 78 16.41 35.96 18.61
C THR A 78 17.58 36.93 18.42
N ARG A 79 18.52 36.64 17.51
CA ARG A 79 19.62 37.56 17.16
C ARG A 79 19.11 38.85 16.52
N ALA A 80 18.19 38.77 15.56
CA ALA A 80 17.64 39.94 14.87
C ALA A 80 16.84 40.90 15.79
N LEU A 81 16.41 40.43 16.96
CA LEU A 81 15.75 41.24 17.98
C LEU A 81 16.72 41.80 19.03
N GLY A 82 17.87 41.16 19.24
CA GLY A 82 18.92 41.62 20.15
C GLY A 82 19.77 42.77 19.59
N ASP A 83 19.94 42.84 18.27
CA ASP A 83 20.75 43.85 17.56
C ASP A 83 20.05 45.21 17.37
N ARG A 84 18.85 45.39 17.97
CA ARG A 84 18.02 46.60 17.90
C ARG A 84 17.98 47.39 19.22
N ARG A 85 18.99 47.23 20.07
CA ARG A 85 19.23 48.04 21.29
C ARG A 85 20.60 48.68 21.23
#